data_AF-A0A1J3F0L6-F1
#
_entry.id   AF-A0A1J3F0L6-F1
#
_cell.length_a   1.000
_cell.length_b   1.000
_cell.length_c   1.000
_cell.angle_alpha   90.00
_cell.angle_beta   90.00
_cell.angle_gamma   90.00
#
_symmetry.space_group_name_H-M   'P 1'
#
loop_
_entity.id
_entity.type
_entity.pdbx_description
1 polymer ?
#
loop_
_entity_poly.entity_id
_entity_poly.type
_entity_poly.pdbx_seq_one_letter_code
_entity_poly.pdbx_strand_id
1 'polypeptide(L)'
;LLSRSGLLERLIEESSTDDGSGCVLSLDEVPGGGKTFELITKFCYGVKIELTAFNVVSLRCAAEYLEMTDNYGEGNLVGMTETFLNEVFGNWTDSIKALQTCEEVTDYAEDLHIISRCVDSLAIKACADPSLFNWPVGGGKNATSDKNTEDAESHLWNGISASGKLLQPTGEDWWFDDASFLILPLFKRLITAIESRGMKLENIAMAVMYYTRKHVPL
;
A
#
# COMPACT_ATOMS: atom_id res chain seq x y z
N LEU A 1 -10.67 7.15 26.17
CA LEU A 1 -10.40 5.75 25.74
C LEU A 1 -11.70 4.95 25.74
N LEU A 2 -12.36 4.76 26.88
CA LEU A 2 -13.71 4.17 26.95
C LEU A 2 -14.75 4.89 26.11
N SER A 3 -14.79 6.22 26.21
CA SER A 3 -15.70 7.07 25.44
C SER A 3 -15.48 7.03 23.92
N ARG A 4 -14.52 6.23 23.42
CA ARG A 4 -14.15 6.12 22.00
C ARG A 4 -14.18 4.69 21.47
N SER A 5 -14.37 3.68 22.32
CA SER A 5 -14.25 2.26 21.94
C SER A 5 -15.38 1.44 22.58
N GLY A 6 -16.24 0.87 21.73
CA GLY A 6 -17.33 0.00 22.19
C GLY A 6 -16.84 -1.30 22.83
N LEU A 7 -15.77 -1.90 22.29
CA LEU A 7 -15.19 -3.10 22.87
C LEU A 7 -14.70 -2.85 24.29
N LEU A 8 -13.97 -1.75 24.52
CA LEU A 8 -13.38 -1.47 25.83
C LEU A 8 -14.43 -1.06 26.85
N GLU A 9 -15.46 -0.32 26.46
CA GLU A 9 -16.60 -0.03 27.33
C GLU A 9 -17.24 -1.34 27.81
N ARG A 10 -17.56 -2.26 26.88
CA ARG A 10 -18.15 -3.57 27.20
C ARG A 10 -17.26 -4.41 28.12
N LEU A 11 -15.97 -4.54 27.80
CA LEU A 11 -15.04 -5.37 28.58
C LEU A 11 -14.87 -4.84 30.01
N ILE A 12 -14.92 -3.52 30.22
CA ILE A 12 -14.86 -2.94 31.58
C ILE A 12 -16.18 -3.16 32.33
N GLU A 13 -17.32 -3.00 31.68
CA GLU A 13 -18.62 -3.30 32.31
C GLU A 13 -18.70 -4.76 32.78
N GLU A 14 -18.24 -5.71 31.94
CA GLU A 14 -18.25 -7.14 32.26
C GLU A 14 -17.25 -7.54 33.36
N SER A 15 -16.16 -6.80 33.52
CA SER A 15 -15.10 -7.10 34.49
C SER A 15 -15.20 -6.29 35.80
N SER A 16 -16.13 -5.34 35.88
CA SER A 16 -16.32 -4.52 37.08
C SER A 16 -16.90 -5.34 38.25
N THR A 17 -16.08 -5.63 39.25
CA THR A 17 -16.49 -6.21 40.53
C THR A 17 -16.71 -5.10 41.56
N ASP A 18 -17.74 -5.24 42.41
CA ASP A 18 -18.15 -4.24 43.44
C ASP A 18 -17.13 -4.07 44.59
N ASP A 19 -15.98 -4.74 44.51
CA ASP A 19 -14.95 -4.78 45.55
C ASP A 19 -13.89 -3.68 45.45
N GLY A 20 -13.98 -2.81 44.43
CA GLY A 20 -13.04 -1.71 44.23
C GLY A 20 -11.63 -2.16 43.84
N SER A 21 -11.44 -3.43 43.46
CA SER A 21 -10.18 -3.90 42.89
C SER A 21 -9.98 -3.34 41.48
N GLY A 22 -8.73 -3.07 41.09
CA GLY A 22 -8.43 -2.48 39.79
C GLY A 22 -8.78 -3.43 38.64
N CYS A 23 -9.44 -2.91 37.61
CA CYS A 23 -9.73 -3.65 36.37
C CYS A 23 -8.46 -3.77 35.50
N VAL A 24 -8.08 -4.99 35.15
CA VAL A 24 -6.96 -5.29 34.23
C VAL A 24 -7.52 -6.00 33.01
N LEU A 25 -7.41 -5.37 31.84
CA LEU A 25 -7.79 -5.96 30.55
C LEU A 25 -6.55 -6.47 29.82
N SER A 26 -6.64 -7.67 29.25
CA SER A 26 -5.65 -8.20 28.30
C SER A 26 -6.23 -8.10 26.89
N LEU A 27 -5.44 -7.49 25.99
CA LEU A 27 -5.78 -7.28 24.58
C LEU A 27 -4.65 -7.88 23.75
N ASP A 28 -4.61 -9.20 23.67
CA ASP A 28 -3.48 -9.92 23.07
C ASP A 28 -3.52 -9.89 21.53
N GLU A 29 -4.67 -9.61 20.93
CA GLU A 29 -4.91 -9.71 19.48
C GLU A 29 -5.14 -8.35 18.79
N VAL A 30 -4.61 -7.25 19.33
CA VAL A 30 -4.77 -5.94 18.68
C VAL A 30 -4.08 -5.96 17.30
N PRO A 31 -4.81 -5.71 16.19
CA PRO A 31 -4.24 -5.67 14.86
C PRO A 31 -3.09 -4.65 14.77
N GLY A 32 -1.94 -5.06 14.24
CA GLY A 32 -0.74 -4.22 14.14
C GLY A 32 -0.08 -3.90 15.49
N GLY A 33 -0.46 -4.60 16.55
CA GLY A 33 0.22 -4.67 17.85
C GLY A 33 0.34 -3.35 18.61
N GLY A 34 1.30 -3.33 19.55
CA GLY A 34 1.47 -2.23 20.50
C GLY A 34 1.73 -0.86 19.86
N LYS A 35 2.43 -0.81 18.72
CA LYS A 35 2.68 0.45 18.00
C LYS A 35 1.39 1.08 17.48
N THR A 36 0.49 0.25 16.94
CA THR A 36 -0.84 0.71 16.49
C THR A 36 -1.69 1.13 17.69
N PHE A 37 -1.67 0.33 18.77
CA PHE A 37 -2.40 0.66 19.99
C PHE A 37 -1.92 1.96 20.65
N GLU A 38 -0.63 2.28 20.59
CA GLU A 38 -0.08 3.55 21.08
C GLU A 38 -0.70 4.74 20.32
N LEU A 39 -0.82 4.65 19.00
CA LEU A 39 -1.48 5.68 18.17
C LEU A 39 -2.98 5.82 18.51
N ILE A 40 -3.67 4.69 18.70
CA ILE A 40 -5.07 4.68 19.12
C ILE A 40 -5.24 5.35 20.49
N THR A 41 -4.36 5.05 21.43
CA THR A 41 -4.36 5.64 22.76
C THR A 41 -4.15 7.16 22.67
N LYS A 42 -3.17 7.62 21.87
CA LYS A 42 -2.95 9.05 21.59
C LYS A 42 -4.22 9.71 21.06
N PHE A 43 -4.85 9.12 20.04
CA PHE A 43 -6.11 9.61 19.48
C PHE A 43 -7.20 9.72 20.56
N CYS A 44 -7.36 8.69 21.40
CA CYS A 44 -8.35 8.65 22.47
C CYS A 44 -8.15 9.74 23.53
N TYR A 45 -6.93 10.23 23.73
CA TYR A 45 -6.59 11.33 24.62
C TYR A 45 -6.57 12.70 23.93
N GLY A 46 -7.05 12.79 22.68
CA GLY A 46 -7.13 14.04 21.93
C GLY A 46 -5.78 14.51 21.36
N VAL A 47 -4.76 13.64 21.36
CA VAL A 47 -3.49 13.92 20.69
C VAL A 47 -3.70 13.73 19.18
N LYS A 48 -3.35 14.75 18.40
CA LYS A 48 -3.39 14.66 16.93
C LYS A 48 -2.45 13.58 16.44
N ILE A 49 -2.99 12.59 15.74
CA ILE A 49 -2.22 11.55 15.05
C ILE A 49 -2.09 11.91 13.56
N GLU A 50 -0.99 11.50 12.96
CA GLU A 50 -0.76 11.62 11.52
C GLU A 50 -1.08 10.28 10.85
N LEU A 51 -2.02 10.30 9.90
CA LEU A 51 -2.32 9.16 9.05
C LEU A 51 -1.37 9.16 7.86
N THR A 52 -0.83 7.98 7.56
CA THR A 52 0.10 7.75 6.45
C THR A 52 -0.21 6.40 5.81
N ALA A 53 0.27 6.17 4.59
CA ALA A 53 0.15 4.86 3.94
C ALA A 53 0.83 3.71 4.72
N PHE A 54 1.73 4.03 5.67
CA PHE A 54 2.44 3.05 6.50
C PHE A 54 1.70 2.64 7.78
N ASN A 55 0.66 3.37 8.18
CA ASN A 55 -0.05 3.10 9.45
C ASN A 55 -1.57 2.98 9.30
N VAL A 56 -2.16 3.49 8.21
CA VAL A 56 -3.60 3.56 8.09
C VAL A 56 -4.26 2.18 8.04
N VAL A 57 -3.61 1.18 7.42
CA VAL A 57 -4.17 -0.18 7.34
C VAL A 57 -4.29 -0.80 8.73
N SER A 58 -3.20 -0.81 9.50
CA SER A 58 -3.21 -1.32 10.87
C SER A 58 -4.16 -0.53 11.76
N LEU A 59 -4.20 0.80 11.64
CA LEU A 59 -5.14 1.65 12.37
C LEU A 59 -6.60 1.34 12.02
N ARG A 60 -6.92 1.14 10.74
CA ARG A 60 -8.28 0.79 10.27
C ARG A 60 -8.71 -0.57 10.84
N CYS A 61 -7.81 -1.56 10.81
CA CYS A 61 -8.07 -2.90 11.35
C CYS A 61 -8.25 -2.86 12.87
N ALA A 62 -7.36 -2.18 13.60
CA ALA A 62 -7.46 -2.07 15.05
C ALA A 62 -8.63 -1.20 15.51
N ALA A 63 -9.01 -0.19 14.73
CA ALA A 63 -10.22 0.60 14.98
C ALA A 63 -11.49 -0.25 14.81
N GLU A 64 -11.51 -1.18 13.85
CA GLU A 64 -12.59 -2.16 13.71
C GLU A 64 -12.65 -3.07 14.94
N TYR A 65 -11.52 -3.69 15.29
CA TYR A 65 -11.41 -4.58 16.46
C TYR A 65 -11.90 -3.91 17.75
N LEU A 66 -11.52 -2.65 17.97
CA LEU A 66 -11.92 -1.87 19.15
C LEU A 66 -13.31 -1.22 19.03
N GLU A 67 -14.02 -1.45 17.93
CA GLU A 67 -15.35 -0.88 17.64
C GLU A 67 -15.38 0.66 17.75
N MET A 68 -14.35 1.32 17.23
CA MET A 68 -14.17 2.78 17.31
C MET A 68 -14.98 3.52 16.23
N THR A 69 -16.30 3.38 16.32
CA THR A 69 -17.28 3.97 15.40
C THR A 69 -17.81 5.31 15.90
N ASP A 70 -18.52 6.06 15.06
CA ASP A 70 -19.11 7.36 15.43
C ASP A 70 -20.19 7.25 16.52
N ASN A 71 -20.71 6.04 16.79
CA ASN A 71 -21.56 5.77 17.95
C ASN A 71 -20.85 6.06 19.27
N TYR A 72 -19.51 5.96 19.26
CA TYR A 72 -18.62 6.26 20.39
C TYR A 72 -17.90 7.60 20.19
N GLY A 73 -18.61 8.57 19.62
CA GLY A 73 -18.15 9.96 19.49
C GLY A 73 -17.80 10.35 18.06
N GLU A 74 -18.24 11.53 17.67
CA GLU A 74 -18.08 12.07 16.30
C GLU A 74 -16.62 12.07 15.83
N GLY A 75 -16.44 11.73 14.54
CA GLY A 75 -15.13 11.71 13.88
C GLY A 75 -14.24 10.61 14.43
N ASN A 76 -14.80 9.43 14.72
CA ASN A 76 -14.04 8.34 15.32
C ASN A 76 -13.14 7.64 14.29
N LEU A 77 -12.28 6.77 14.79
CA LEU A 77 -11.12 6.29 14.05
C LEU A 77 -11.50 5.41 12.84
N VAL A 78 -12.61 4.65 12.90
CA VAL A 78 -13.09 3.87 11.75
C VAL A 78 -13.40 4.79 10.56
N GLY A 79 -14.22 5.83 10.76
CA GLY A 79 -14.57 6.76 9.69
C GLY A 79 -13.38 7.59 9.19
N MET A 80 -12.52 8.04 10.11
CA MET A 80 -11.32 8.81 9.78
C MET A 80 -10.33 8.02 8.92
N THR A 81 -10.05 6.77 9.30
CA THR A 81 -9.12 5.90 8.55
C THR A 81 -9.72 5.44 7.23
N GLU A 82 -11.02 5.18 7.16
CA GLU A 82 -11.72 4.83 5.92
C GLU A 82 -11.66 5.98 4.90
N THR A 83 -11.84 7.22 5.34
CA THR A 83 -11.72 8.41 4.49
C THR A 83 -10.30 8.54 3.93
N PHE A 84 -9.29 8.40 4.78
CA PHE A 84 -7.89 8.47 4.34
C PHE A 84 -7.50 7.31 3.40
N LEU A 85 -8.03 6.10 3.63
CA LEU A 85 -7.82 4.97 2.72
C LEU A 85 -8.33 5.27 1.30
N ASN A 86 -9.47 5.97 1.16
CA ASN A 86 -9.96 6.39 -0.15
C ASN A 86 -8.98 7.33 -0.88
N GLU A 87 -8.29 8.21 -0.15
CA GLU A 87 -7.23 9.06 -0.72
C GLU A 87 -6.00 8.22 -1.12
N VAL A 88 -5.61 7.28 -0.27
CA VAL A 88 -4.51 6.33 -0.53
C VAL A 88 -4.77 5.51 -1.81
N PHE A 89 -6.00 5.02 -2.01
CA PHE A 89 -6.36 4.34 -3.26
C PHE A 89 -6.31 5.26 -4.48
N GLY A 90 -6.32 6.58 -4.31
CA GLY A 90 -6.10 7.54 -5.40
C GLY A 90 -4.65 7.59 -5.90
N ASN A 91 -3.68 7.23 -5.06
CA ASN A 91 -2.25 7.40 -5.33
C ASN A 91 -1.54 6.04 -5.49
N TRP A 92 -0.76 5.86 -6.57
CA TRP A 92 -0.03 4.60 -6.83
C TRP A 92 0.93 4.24 -5.69
N THR A 93 1.83 5.16 -5.33
CA THR A 93 2.89 4.93 -4.34
C THR A 93 2.30 4.62 -2.97
N ASP A 94 1.24 5.33 -2.58
CA ASP A 94 0.57 5.09 -1.29
C ASP A 94 -0.23 3.78 -1.31
N SER A 95 -0.88 3.43 -2.43
CA SER A 95 -1.56 2.14 -2.59
C SER A 95 -0.58 0.95 -2.48
N ILE A 96 0.63 1.06 -3.05
CA ILE A 96 1.68 0.04 -2.91
C ILE A 96 2.08 -0.10 -1.45
N LYS A 97 2.38 1.02 -0.76
CA LYS A 97 2.78 1.00 0.65
C LYS A 97 1.68 0.43 1.54
N ALA A 98 0.44 0.84 1.34
CA ALA A 98 -0.69 0.31 2.10
C ALA A 98 -0.85 -1.20 1.88
N LEU A 99 -0.74 -1.67 0.63
CA LEU A 99 -0.77 -3.09 0.31
C LEU A 99 0.36 -3.87 1.01
N GLN A 100 1.57 -3.32 1.09
CA GLN A 100 2.67 -3.94 1.85
C GLN A 100 2.34 -4.09 3.33
N THR A 101 1.78 -3.05 3.95
CA THR A 101 1.42 -3.10 5.38
C THR A 101 0.30 -4.07 5.72
N CYS A 102 -0.46 -4.55 4.73
CA CYS A 102 -1.49 -5.56 4.97
C CYS A 102 -0.91 -6.88 5.49
N GLU A 103 0.38 -7.18 5.26
CA GLU A 103 1.03 -8.40 5.76
C GLU A 103 0.91 -8.55 7.28
N GLU A 104 1.03 -7.44 8.03
CA GLU A 104 0.97 -7.42 9.49
C GLU A 104 -0.44 -7.68 10.05
N VAL A 105 -1.48 -7.55 9.23
CA VAL A 105 -2.90 -7.58 9.63
C VAL A 105 -3.77 -8.28 8.60
N THR A 106 -3.24 -9.34 7.98
CA THR A 106 -3.80 -9.95 6.77
C THR A 106 -5.28 -10.32 6.92
N ASP A 107 -5.68 -10.99 8.01
CA ASP A 107 -7.05 -11.45 8.21
C ASP A 107 -8.04 -10.29 8.25
N TYR A 108 -7.78 -9.28 9.09
CA TYR A 108 -8.61 -8.07 9.17
C TYR A 108 -8.60 -7.27 7.85
N ALA A 109 -7.45 -7.19 7.18
CA ALA A 109 -7.35 -6.46 5.93
C ALA A 109 -8.11 -7.12 4.77
N GLU A 110 -8.28 -8.44 4.78
CA GLU A 110 -9.16 -9.16 3.84
C GLU A 110 -10.64 -8.94 4.16
N ASP A 111 -11.03 -9.10 5.43
CA ASP A 111 -12.41 -8.94 5.89
C ASP A 111 -12.93 -7.51 5.62
N LEU A 112 -12.06 -6.52 5.79
CA LEU A 112 -12.33 -5.11 5.49
C LEU A 112 -12.13 -4.75 4.01
N HIS A 113 -11.77 -5.73 3.16
CA HIS A 113 -11.55 -5.56 1.73
C HIS A 113 -10.48 -4.52 1.37
N ILE A 114 -9.53 -4.25 2.28
CA ILE A 114 -8.45 -3.29 2.04
C ILE A 114 -7.51 -3.84 0.97
N ILE A 115 -7.16 -5.13 1.05
CA ILE A 115 -6.24 -5.74 0.10
C ILE A 115 -6.82 -5.74 -1.31
N SER A 116 -8.09 -6.15 -1.48
CA SER A 116 -8.75 -6.14 -2.79
C SER A 116 -8.85 -4.73 -3.36
N ARG A 117 -9.19 -3.72 -2.55
CA ARG A 117 -9.27 -2.32 -2.99
C ARG A 117 -7.91 -1.76 -3.40
N CYS A 118 -6.83 -2.06 -2.65
CA CYS A 118 -5.46 -1.75 -3.05
C CYS A 118 -5.12 -2.39 -4.40
N VAL A 119 -5.32 -3.70 -4.52
CA VAL A 119 -5.00 -4.47 -5.73
C VAL A 119 -5.78 -3.94 -6.95
N ASP A 120 -7.07 -3.67 -6.79
CA ASP A 120 -7.89 -3.12 -7.87
C ASP A 120 -7.45 -1.72 -8.29
N SER A 121 -7.19 -0.85 -7.32
CA SER A 121 -6.67 0.50 -7.55
C SER A 121 -5.36 0.48 -8.34
N LEU A 122 -4.43 -0.39 -7.94
CA LEU A 122 -3.15 -0.56 -8.60
C LEU A 122 -3.33 -1.14 -10.00
N ALA A 123 -4.15 -2.16 -10.15
CA ALA A 123 -4.40 -2.78 -11.44
C ALA A 123 -5.04 -1.80 -12.45
N ILE A 124 -5.95 -0.92 -12.00
CA ILE A 124 -6.50 0.16 -12.83
C ILE A 124 -5.38 1.09 -13.32
N LYS A 125 -4.49 1.51 -12.42
CA LYS A 125 -3.42 2.46 -12.73
C LYS A 125 -2.33 1.84 -13.62
N ALA A 126 -1.96 0.58 -13.38
CA ALA A 126 -0.99 -0.14 -14.20
C ALA A 126 -1.49 -0.33 -15.64
N CYS A 127 -2.79 -0.56 -15.83
CA CYS A 127 -3.41 -0.69 -17.15
C CYS A 127 -3.81 0.64 -17.80
N ALA A 128 -3.66 1.77 -17.11
CA ALA A 128 -3.98 3.07 -17.67
C ALA A 128 -2.94 3.49 -18.71
N ASP A 129 -3.38 4.20 -19.75
CA ASP A 129 -2.48 4.79 -20.75
C ASP A 129 -1.61 5.86 -20.05
N PRO A 130 -0.26 5.73 -20.07
CA PRO A 130 0.63 6.71 -19.46
C PRO A 130 0.44 8.14 -19.99
N SER A 131 -0.15 8.32 -21.17
CA SER A 131 -0.45 9.63 -21.76
C SER A 131 -1.67 10.33 -21.15
N LEU A 132 -2.54 9.61 -20.43
CA LEU A 132 -3.75 10.16 -19.81
C LEU A 132 -3.52 10.71 -18.40
N PHE A 133 -2.39 10.36 -17.79
CA PHE A 133 -2.00 10.83 -16.48
C PHE A 133 -0.71 11.61 -16.62
N ASN A 134 -0.73 12.89 -16.23
CA ASN A 134 0.45 13.76 -16.22
C ASN A 134 1.37 13.35 -15.04
N TRP A 135 1.78 12.08 -15.02
CA TRP A 135 2.61 11.50 -13.98
C TRP A 135 4.00 12.12 -14.09
N PRO A 136 4.59 12.61 -12.98
CA PRO A 136 5.98 13.01 -13.00
C PRO A 136 6.81 11.74 -13.21
N VAL A 137 7.17 11.47 -14.46
CA VAL A 137 8.13 10.40 -14.80
C VAL A 137 9.43 10.77 -14.11
N GLY A 138 9.68 10.11 -12.98
CA GLY A 138 10.95 10.18 -12.27
C GLY A 138 12.01 9.47 -13.10
N GLY A 139 12.84 10.26 -13.78
CA GLY A 139 14.16 9.85 -14.26
C GLY A 139 14.23 9.41 -15.73
N GLY A 140 14.59 10.34 -16.62
CA GLY A 140 14.99 9.96 -17.98
C GLY A 140 15.11 11.08 -19.02
N LYS A 141 16.05 12.01 -18.83
CA LYS A 141 16.65 12.92 -19.83
C LYS A 141 15.88 14.20 -20.19
N ASN A 142 16.52 15.32 -19.82
CA ASN A 142 16.24 16.71 -20.14
C ASN A 142 15.69 16.95 -21.55
N ALA A 143 14.52 17.59 -21.63
CA ALA A 143 14.12 18.37 -22.79
C ALA A 143 14.29 19.86 -22.45
N THR A 144 15.55 20.32 -22.41
CA THR A 144 15.83 21.73 -22.71
C THR A 144 16.04 21.80 -24.21
N SER A 145 15.04 22.34 -24.88
CA SER A 145 15.15 22.86 -26.24
C SER A 145 16.29 23.87 -26.29
N ASP A 146 17.35 23.56 -27.03
CA ASP A 146 18.18 24.58 -27.66
C ASP A 146 18.83 24.04 -28.94
N LYS A 147 18.75 24.88 -29.97
CA LYS A 147 19.21 24.61 -31.33
C LYS A 147 20.72 24.88 -31.46
N ASN A 148 21.32 24.17 -32.41
CA ASN A 148 22.66 24.38 -33.01
C ASN A 148 23.82 23.67 -32.29
N THR A 149 24.50 22.72 -32.94
CA THR A 149 25.76 22.92 -33.70
C THR A 149 26.26 21.54 -34.18
N GLU A 150 26.88 21.53 -35.36
CA GLU A 150 27.42 20.39 -36.10
C GLU A 150 28.74 19.84 -35.51
N ASP A 151 29.08 18.62 -35.93
CA ASP A 151 30.38 17.93 -35.91
C ASP A 151 30.96 17.37 -34.59
N ALA A 152 30.90 16.03 -34.45
CA ALA A 152 32.04 15.21 -34.05
C ALA A 152 31.80 13.72 -34.32
N GLU A 153 32.62 13.21 -35.22
CA GLU A 153 32.94 11.85 -35.65
C GLU A 153 32.65 10.64 -34.74
N SER A 154 32.22 9.59 -35.44
CA SER A 154 32.66 8.19 -35.35
C SER A 154 32.60 7.49 -33.99
N HIS A 155 31.79 6.43 -33.90
CA HIS A 155 32.33 5.08 -33.68
C HIS A 155 31.36 4.05 -34.25
N LEU A 156 31.71 3.54 -35.44
CA LEU A 156 31.20 2.31 -36.01
C LEU A 156 31.64 1.15 -35.11
N TRP A 157 30.71 0.50 -34.40
CA TRP A 157 30.96 -0.82 -33.83
C TRP A 157 30.30 -1.89 -34.69
N ASN A 158 31.10 -2.51 -35.55
CA ASN A 158 30.80 -3.81 -36.14
C ASN A 158 31.33 -4.90 -35.20
N GLY A 159 30.46 -5.75 -34.64
CA GLY A 159 30.91 -6.92 -33.91
C GLY A 159 29.86 -7.53 -32.98
N ILE A 160 29.24 -8.62 -33.46
CA ILE A 160 28.54 -9.71 -32.76
C ILE A 160 28.43 -9.57 -31.22
N SER A 161 27.19 -9.36 -30.73
CA SER A 161 26.78 -9.69 -29.37
C SER A 161 25.51 -10.54 -29.41
N ALA A 162 25.67 -11.86 -29.41
CA ALA A 162 24.63 -12.78 -28.98
C ALA A 162 24.65 -12.79 -27.44
N SER A 163 23.90 -11.87 -26.81
CA SER A 163 23.54 -11.91 -25.40
C SER A 163 22.47 -10.87 -25.15
N GLY A 164 21.28 -11.35 -24.76
CA GLY A 164 20.17 -10.61 -24.16
C GLY A 164 19.92 -9.21 -24.69
N LYS A 165 18.89 -9.05 -25.55
CA LYS A 165 18.22 -7.77 -25.77
C LYS A 165 17.91 -7.20 -24.38
N LEU A 166 18.77 -6.31 -23.89
CA LEU A 166 18.54 -5.57 -22.66
C LEU A 166 17.22 -4.85 -22.95
N LEU A 167 16.19 -5.26 -22.20
CA LEU A 167 14.85 -4.72 -22.28
C LEU A 167 14.99 -3.21 -22.25
N GLN A 168 14.85 -2.58 -23.41
CA GLN A 168 14.80 -1.13 -23.45
C GLN A 168 13.58 -0.76 -22.62
N PRO A 169 13.65 0.29 -21.78
CA PRO A 169 12.49 0.78 -21.04
C PRO A 169 11.44 1.25 -22.06
N THR A 170 10.59 0.32 -22.49
CA THR A 170 9.30 0.67 -23.03
C THR A 170 8.58 1.24 -21.84
N GLY A 171 8.05 2.47 -21.89
CA GLY A 171 7.37 3.12 -20.75
C GLY A 171 6.18 2.35 -20.15
N GLU A 172 5.97 1.10 -20.56
CA GLU A 172 5.13 0.06 -19.97
C GLU A 172 5.75 -0.59 -18.68
N ASP A 173 7.03 -0.34 -18.34
CA ASP A 173 7.78 -0.96 -17.22
C ASP A 173 7.83 -0.13 -15.92
N TRP A 174 7.27 1.07 -15.92
CA TRP A 174 7.37 2.05 -14.82
C TRP A 174 6.93 1.53 -13.44
N TRP A 175 6.03 0.55 -13.41
CA TRP A 175 5.43 0.02 -12.18
C TRP A 175 6.12 -1.23 -11.63
N PHE A 176 7.08 -1.81 -12.37
CA PHE A 176 7.67 -3.10 -12.02
C PHE A 176 8.47 -3.05 -10.73
N ASP A 177 9.29 -2.01 -10.53
CA ASP A 177 10.13 -1.92 -9.33
C ASP A 177 9.26 -1.78 -8.09
N ASP A 178 8.25 -0.90 -8.12
CA ASP A 178 7.30 -0.73 -7.02
C ASP A 178 6.54 -2.05 -6.69
N ALA A 179 5.98 -2.70 -7.71
CA ALA A 179 5.27 -3.98 -7.52
C ALA A 179 6.20 -5.09 -7.01
N SER A 180 7.49 -5.04 -7.32
CA SER A 180 8.46 -6.03 -6.89
C SER A 180 8.80 -5.99 -5.40
N PHE A 181 8.41 -4.94 -4.68
CA PHE A 181 8.52 -4.90 -3.22
C PHE A 181 7.37 -5.60 -2.49
N LEU A 182 6.38 -6.16 -3.20
CA LEU A 182 5.31 -6.95 -2.61
C LEU A 182 5.79 -8.38 -2.31
N ILE A 183 5.29 -8.97 -1.22
CA ILE A 183 5.46 -10.42 -0.98
C ILE A 183 4.73 -11.24 -2.06
N LEU A 184 5.22 -12.45 -2.32
CA LEU A 184 4.73 -13.28 -3.43
C LEU A 184 3.20 -13.46 -3.47
N PRO A 185 2.48 -13.68 -2.35
CA PRO A 185 1.03 -13.78 -2.38
C PRO A 185 0.33 -12.51 -2.90
N LEU A 186 0.77 -11.34 -2.45
CA LEU A 186 0.22 -10.04 -2.85
C LEU A 186 0.62 -9.69 -4.29
N PHE A 187 1.88 -9.95 -4.66
CA PHE A 187 2.35 -9.79 -6.03
C PHE A 187 1.54 -10.65 -7.00
N LYS A 188 1.29 -11.92 -6.67
CA LYS A 188 0.47 -12.81 -7.50
C LYS A 188 -0.96 -12.26 -7.68
N ARG A 189 -1.58 -11.74 -6.62
CA ARG A 189 -2.91 -11.11 -6.70
C ARG A 189 -2.90 -9.88 -7.59
N LEU A 190 -1.89 -9.02 -7.46
CA LEU A 190 -1.71 -7.85 -8.32
C LEU A 190 -1.58 -8.25 -9.80
N ILE A 191 -0.70 -9.21 -10.11
CA ILE A 191 -0.51 -9.70 -11.48
C ILE A 191 -1.80 -10.28 -12.06
N THR A 192 -2.52 -11.09 -11.28
CA THR A 192 -3.80 -11.68 -11.71
C THR A 192 -4.85 -10.58 -12.00
N ALA A 193 -4.91 -9.54 -11.16
CA ALA A 193 -5.81 -8.42 -11.35
C ALA A 193 -5.44 -7.59 -12.61
N ILE A 194 -4.15 -7.32 -12.83
CA ILE A 194 -3.65 -6.63 -14.02
C ILE A 194 -3.96 -7.43 -15.30
N GLU A 195 -3.73 -8.75 -15.27
CA GLU A 195 -4.05 -9.65 -16.39
C GLU A 195 -5.55 -9.63 -16.70
N SER A 196 -6.41 -9.72 -15.67
CA SER A 196 -7.87 -9.69 -15.84
C SER A 196 -8.39 -8.39 -16.47
N ARG A 197 -7.61 -7.30 -16.40
CA ARG A 197 -7.92 -5.99 -16.99
C ARG A 197 -7.41 -5.83 -18.43
N GLY A 198 -6.85 -6.88 -19.03
CA GLY A 198 -6.45 -6.91 -20.43
C GLY A 198 -5.03 -6.43 -20.71
N MET A 199 -4.16 -6.41 -19.70
CA MET A 199 -2.73 -6.15 -19.90
C MET A 199 -2.13 -7.19 -20.86
N LYS A 200 -1.25 -6.76 -21.77
CA LYS A 200 -0.57 -7.66 -22.71
C LYS A 200 0.23 -8.71 -21.95
N LEU A 201 0.14 -9.97 -22.37
CA LEU A 201 0.86 -11.10 -21.75
C LEU A 201 2.38 -10.91 -21.76
N GLU A 202 2.94 -10.22 -22.77
CA GLU A 202 4.37 -9.87 -22.79
C GLU A 202 4.75 -8.98 -21.61
N ASN A 203 3.92 -7.98 -21.28
CA ASN A 203 4.16 -7.09 -20.14
C ASN A 203 4.05 -7.82 -18.80
N ILE A 204 3.05 -8.70 -18.67
CA ILE A 204 2.91 -9.60 -17.51
C ILE A 204 4.16 -10.48 -17.35
N ALA A 205 4.63 -11.10 -18.43
CA ALA A 205 5.83 -11.93 -18.40
C ALA A 205 7.07 -11.12 -17.99
N MET A 206 7.22 -9.88 -18.47
CA MET A 206 8.31 -8.99 -18.08
C MET A 206 8.25 -8.62 -16.59
N ALA A 207 7.07 -8.29 -16.05
CA ALA A 207 6.90 -8.00 -14.63
C ALA A 207 7.27 -9.21 -13.75
N VAL A 208 6.84 -10.41 -14.14
CA VAL A 208 7.18 -11.66 -13.42
C VAL A 208 8.68 -11.97 -13.51
N MET A 209 9.31 -11.78 -14.68
CA MET A 209 10.76 -11.93 -14.83
C MET A 209 11.52 -10.91 -13.98
N TYR A 210 11.04 -9.67 -13.88
CA TYR A 210 11.63 -8.65 -13.03
C TYR A 210 11.55 -9.06 -11.55
N TYR A 211 10.38 -9.48 -11.08
CA TYR A 211 10.16 -9.97 -9.71
C TYR A 211 11.09 -11.13 -9.37
N THR A 212 11.13 -12.15 -10.21
CA THR A 212 11.94 -13.36 -9.96
C THR A 212 13.43 -13.06 -9.93
N ARG A 213 13.95 -12.18 -10.79
CA ARG A 213 15.36 -11.75 -10.75
C ARG A 213 15.72 -11.02 -9.46
N LYS A 214 14.77 -10.28 -8.85
CA LYS A 214 14.99 -9.54 -7.60
C LYS A 214 15.01 -10.47 -6.38
N HIS A 215 14.22 -11.55 -6.39
CA HIS A 215 13.97 -12.39 -5.21
C HIS A 215 14.62 -13.78 -5.25
N VAL A 216 15.05 -14.27 -6.41
CA VAL A 216 15.70 -15.59 -6.55
C VAL A 216 17.21 -15.39 -6.73
N PRO A 217 18.06 -15.77 -5.75
CA PRO A 217 19.50 -15.73 -5.91
C PRO A 217 19.93 -16.74 -6.99
N LEU A 218 20.80 -16.30 -7.91
CA LEU A 218 21.41 -17.10 -8.97
C LEU A 218 22.56 -17.98 -8.45
#